data_AF-A0A524QRQ7-F1
#
_entry.id   AF-A0A524QRQ7-F1
#
_cell.length_a   1.000
_cell.length_b   1.000
_cell.length_c   1.000
_cell.angle_alpha   90.00
_cell.angle_beta   90.00
_cell.angle_gamma   90.00
#
_symmetry.space_group_name_H-M   'P 1'
#
loop_
_entity.id
_entity.type
_entity.pdbx_description
1 polymer ?
#
loop_
_entity_poly.entity_id
_entity_poly.type
_entity_poly.pdbx_seq_one_letter_code
_entity_poly.pdbx_strand_id
1 'polypeptide(L)'
;MKSLLETEFFPFVIRPARYIGNELGAIHKSNHNLTTVALAFCDVYDVGMSYPNLHSIYRSVNASDDVVCERAFAPDCDAEKLLRDRQLKLFSLETGRLLNEFDLLLALVPGELCLTNLLTILDLAGVEIRTSDRSQTHPLVGAIVPPCFNPEPIADFVDFVILGAPEATLDSVIKLLPERQTSSRSE
;
A
#
# COMPACT_ATOMS: atom_id res chain seq x y z
N MET A 1 3.68 11.98 -12.20
CA MET A 1 4.07 10.57 -11.99
C MET A 1 3.76 9.67 -13.18
N LYS A 2 2.53 9.68 -13.71
CA LYS A 2 2.11 8.80 -14.83
C LYS A 2 3.06 8.76 -16.04
N SER A 3 3.49 9.93 -16.54
CA SER A 3 4.46 10.03 -17.65
C SER A 3 5.82 9.39 -17.34
N LEU A 4 6.27 9.41 -16.08
CA LEU A 4 7.50 8.76 -15.65
C LEU A 4 7.36 7.24 -15.71
N LEU A 5 6.25 6.68 -15.25
CA LEU A 5 6.02 5.24 -15.31
C LEU A 5 5.93 4.73 -16.76
N GLU A 6 5.29 5.50 -17.64
CA GLU A 6 5.17 5.19 -19.07
C GLU A 6 6.51 5.17 -19.80
N THR A 7 7.44 6.03 -19.39
CA THR A 7 8.75 6.17 -20.06
C THR A 7 9.85 5.35 -19.40
N GLU A 8 9.83 5.22 -18.06
CA GLU A 8 10.94 4.65 -17.29
C GLU A 8 10.63 3.29 -16.66
N PHE A 9 9.36 2.89 -16.54
CA PHE A 9 9.00 1.65 -15.83
C PHE A 9 8.34 0.60 -16.72
N PHE A 10 7.16 0.88 -17.27
CA PHE A 10 6.37 -0.11 -18.02
C PHE A 10 7.07 -0.76 -19.22
N PRO A 11 7.89 -0.05 -20.02
CA PRO A 11 8.58 -0.67 -21.15
C PRO A 11 9.67 -1.66 -20.76
N PHE A 12 10.09 -1.66 -19.49
CA PHE A 12 11.29 -2.36 -19.03
C PHE A 12 11.02 -3.47 -18.00
N VAL A 13 9.75 -3.68 -17.63
CA VAL A 13 9.31 -4.83 -16.82
C VAL A 13 8.73 -5.92 -17.70
N ILE A 14 8.88 -7.17 -17.31
CA ILE A 14 8.46 -8.34 -18.10
C ILE A 14 6.93 -8.41 -18.22
N ARG A 15 6.22 -8.04 -17.14
CA ARG A 15 4.74 -8.08 -17.07
C ARG A 15 4.17 -6.72 -16.63
N PRO A 16 4.14 -5.72 -17.53
CA PRO A 16 3.66 -4.38 -17.18
C PRO A 16 2.19 -4.37 -16.76
N ALA A 17 1.38 -5.30 -17.25
CA ALA A 17 -0.04 -5.42 -16.89
C ALA A 17 -0.30 -5.52 -15.38
N ARG A 18 0.66 -6.06 -14.59
CA ARG A 18 0.58 -6.13 -13.12
C ARG A 18 0.54 -4.76 -12.43
N TYR A 19 0.92 -3.69 -13.14
CA TYR A 19 1.20 -2.38 -12.57
C TYR A 19 0.38 -1.24 -13.18
N ILE A 20 -0.50 -1.51 -14.16
CA ILE A 20 -1.25 -0.47 -14.90
C ILE A 20 -2.51 0.00 -14.16
N GLY A 21 -3.12 -0.86 -13.34
CA GLY A 21 -4.25 -0.49 -12.47
C GLY A 21 -5.64 -0.41 -13.11
N ASN A 22 -5.81 -0.89 -14.35
CA ASN A 22 -7.12 -0.94 -15.04
C ASN A 22 -7.99 -2.13 -14.64
N GLU A 23 -8.05 -2.44 -13.35
CA GLU A 23 -8.82 -3.58 -12.83
C GLU A 23 -10.33 -3.33 -12.87
N LEU A 24 -11.09 -4.40 -13.14
CA LEU A 24 -12.54 -4.36 -12.92
C LEU A 24 -12.80 -4.15 -11.41
N GLY A 25 -13.56 -3.10 -11.09
CA GLY A 25 -13.84 -2.73 -9.70
C GLY A 25 -12.82 -1.78 -9.08
N ALA A 26 -11.88 -1.23 -9.86
CA ALA A 26 -11.09 -0.08 -9.41
C ALA A 26 -12.01 1.11 -9.10
N ILE A 27 -11.79 1.74 -7.95
CA ILE A 27 -12.62 2.83 -7.41
C ILE A 27 -11.74 4.07 -7.43
N HIS A 28 -12.22 5.12 -8.08
CA HIS A 28 -11.53 6.40 -8.17
C HIS A 28 -12.41 7.46 -7.51
N LYS A 29 -11.84 8.19 -6.56
CA LYS A 29 -12.51 9.30 -5.88
C LYS A 29 -11.71 10.57 -6.09
N SER A 30 -12.39 11.67 -6.42
CA SER A 30 -11.76 12.96 -6.75
C SER A 30 -12.13 14.08 -5.77
N ASN A 31 -12.76 13.75 -4.64
CA ASN A 31 -13.10 14.74 -3.63
C ASN A 31 -11.83 15.28 -2.95
N HIS A 32 -11.89 16.54 -2.53
CA HIS A 32 -10.84 17.13 -1.71
C HIS A 32 -10.94 16.63 -0.26
N ASN A 33 -9.80 16.53 0.44
CA ASN A 33 -9.68 16.13 1.85
C ASN A 33 -10.05 14.67 2.18
N LEU A 34 -9.86 13.74 1.25
CA LEU A 34 -9.98 12.32 1.55
C LEU A 34 -8.80 11.81 2.35
N THR A 35 -9.06 10.96 3.34
CA THR A 35 -8.01 10.14 3.97
C THR A 35 -7.54 9.10 2.95
N THR A 36 -6.24 8.99 2.77
CA THR A 36 -5.64 8.17 1.73
C THR A 36 -5.01 6.91 2.33
N VAL A 37 -5.47 5.76 1.86
CA VAL A 37 -5.01 4.43 2.30
C VAL A 37 -4.36 3.69 1.14
N ALA A 38 -3.12 3.24 1.32
CA ALA A 38 -2.47 2.29 0.43
C ALA A 38 -2.63 0.88 1.01
N LEU A 39 -3.49 0.05 0.41
CA LEU A 39 -3.61 -1.36 0.76
C LEU A 39 -2.58 -2.18 -0.01
N ALA A 40 -1.44 -2.43 0.63
CA ALA A 40 -0.29 -3.08 0.02
C ALA A 40 -0.30 -4.60 0.31
N PHE A 41 -0.55 -5.42 -0.71
CA PHE A 41 -0.46 -6.87 -0.57
C PHE A 41 1.00 -7.32 -0.60
N CYS A 42 1.43 -8.06 0.42
CA CYS A 42 2.83 -8.47 0.59
C CYS A 42 3.23 -9.69 -0.25
N ASP A 43 2.71 -9.77 -1.47
CA ASP A 43 3.10 -10.75 -2.48
C ASP A 43 2.83 -10.16 -3.87
N VAL A 44 3.25 -10.87 -4.91
CA VAL A 44 3.06 -10.44 -6.29
C VAL A 44 1.57 -10.31 -6.66
N TYR A 45 1.32 -9.41 -7.61
CA TYR A 45 -0.02 -9.10 -8.11
C TYR A 45 -0.88 -10.34 -8.42
N ASP A 46 -0.33 -11.36 -9.09
CA ASP A 46 -1.11 -12.53 -9.51
C ASP A 46 -1.69 -13.31 -8.31
N VAL A 47 -0.92 -13.39 -7.21
CA VAL A 47 -1.35 -14.03 -5.96
C VAL A 47 -2.39 -13.15 -5.26
N GLY A 48 -2.14 -11.85 -5.16
CA GLY A 48 -3.03 -10.94 -4.46
C GLY A 48 -4.39 -10.75 -5.15
N MET A 49 -4.42 -10.73 -6.48
CA MET A 49 -5.68 -10.70 -7.23
C MET A 49 -6.51 -11.97 -7.04
N SER A 50 -5.87 -13.07 -6.69
CA SER A 50 -6.52 -14.33 -6.32
C SER A 50 -6.87 -14.42 -4.83
N TYR A 51 -6.58 -13.38 -4.03
CA TYR A 51 -6.79 -13.36 -2.58
C TYR A 51 -8.11 -12.65 -2.21
N PRO A 52 -9.18 -13.38 -1.82
CA PRO A 52 -10.52 -12.79 -1.65
C PRO A 52 -10.58 -11.66 -0.61
N ASN A 53 -9.79 -11.78 0.47
CA ASN A 53 -9.80 -10.78 1.54
C ASN A 53 -9.26 -9.43 1.04
N LEU A 54 -8.33 -9.40 0.07
CA LEU A 54 -7.85 -8.14 -0.51
C LEU A 54 -9.02 -7.35 -1.09
N HIS A 55 -9.88 -8.00 -1.87
CA HIS A 55 -11.04 -7.39 -2.50
C HIS A 55 -12.14 -7.01 -1.51
N SER A 56 -12.29 -7.77 -0.43
CA SER A 56 -13.25 -7.48 0.65
C SER A 56 -12.84 -6.21 1.39
N ILE A 57 -11.58 -6.16 1.86
CA ILE A 57 -11.02 -5.04 2.61
C ILE A 57 -11.03 -3.79 1.75
N TYR A 58 -10.53 -3.89 0.51
CA TYR A 58 -10.52 -2.78 -0.44
C TYR A 58 -11.89 -2.15 -0.64
N ARG A 59 -12.94 -2.98 -0.84
CA ARG A 59 -14.32 -2.50 -0.99
C ARG A 59 -14.88 -1.92 0.30
N SER A 60 -14.62 -2.55 1.45
CA SER A 60 -15.09 -2.08 2.74
C SER A 60 -14.53 -0.68 3.05
N VAL A 61 -13.23 -0.48 2.88
CA VAL A 61 -12.59 0.82 3.13
C VAL A 61 -13.11 1.88 2.16
N ASN A 62 -13.23 1.52 0.88
CA ASN A 62 -13.75 2.45 -0.12
C ASN A 62 -15.27 2.68 -0.02
N ALA A 63 -16.00 2.01 0.87
CA ALA A 63 -17.42 2.30 1.09
C ALA A 63 -17.65 3.62 1.84
N SER A 64 -16.64 4.11 2.58
CA SER A 64 -16.69 5.43 3.22
C SER A 64 -16.43 6.55 2.21
N ASP A 65 -17.28 7.58 2.17
CA ASP A 65 -17.11 8.72 1.26
C ASP A 65 -15.89 9.60 1.60
N ASP A 66 -15.36 9.49 2.82
CA ASP A 66 -14.24 10.29 3.34
C ASP A 66 -12.86 9.64 3.11
N VAL A 67 -12.83 8.44 2.53
CA VAL A 67 -11.61 7.64 2.35
C VAL A 67 -11.42 7.26 0.90
N VAL A 68 -10.20 7.36 0.39
CA VAL A 68 -9.78 6.70 -0.84
C VAL A 68 -8.75 5.63 -0.51
N CYS A 69 -9.04 4.40 -0.90
CA CYS A 69 -8.14 3.27 -0.74
C CYS A 69 -7.67 2.81 -2.11
N GLU A 70 -6.35 2.72 -2.29
CA GLU A 70 -5.69 2.27 -3.51
C GLU A 70 -4.84 1.04 -3.20
N ARG A 71 -4.70 0.14 -4.16
CA ARG A 71 -3.97 -1.11 -4.00
C ARG A 71 -2.51 -0.93 -4.41
N ALA A 72 -1.64 -1.65 -3.73
CA ALA A 72 -0.26 -1.85 -4.12
C ALA A 72 0.13 -3.31 -3.89
N PHE A 73 1.22 -3.74 -4.51
CA PHE A 73 1.71 -5.11 -4.42
C PHE A 73 3.21 -5.10 -4.25
N ALA A 74 3.75 -6.14 -3.61
CA ALA A 74 5.17 -6.39 -3.68
C ALA A 74 5.57 -6.57 -5.16
N PRO A 75 6.57 -5.83 -5.67
CA PRO A 75 7.01 -6.00 -7.04
C PRO A 75 7.65 -7.37 -7.22
N ASP A 76 7.50 -7.96 -8.41
CA ASP A 76 8.27 -9.14 -8.78
C ASP A 76 9.76 -8.77 -8.96
N CYS A 77 10.65 -9.77 -9.00
CA CYS A 77 12.10 -9.58 -8.93
C CYS A 77 12.65 -8.63 -10.01
N ASP A 78 12.09 -8.67 -11.22
CA ASP A 78 12.49 -7.79 -12.34
C ASP A 78 12.08 -6.34 -12.09
N ALA A 79 10.86 -6.13 -11.61
CA ALA A 79 10.33 -4.81 -11.26
C ALA A 79 11.02 -4.22 -10.05
N GLU A 80 11.28 -5.01 -9.00
CA GLU A 80 12.06 -4.56 -7.84
C GLU A 80 13.44 -4.07 -8.28
N LYS A 81 14.15 -4.87 -9.08
CA LYS A 81 15.46 -4.49 -9.60
C LYS A 81 15.40 -3.17 -10.37
N LEU A 82 14.39 -3.03 -11.23
CA LEU A 82 14.22 -1.81 -12.03
C LEU A 82 13.94 -0.58 -11.17
N LEU A 83 13.07 -0.69 -10.16
CA LEU A 83 12.77 0.39 -9.22
C LEU A 83 14.05 0.85 -8.52
N ARG A 84 14.86 -0.10 -8.03
CA ARG A 84 16.14 0.18 -7.37
C ARG A 84 17.15 0.84 -8.30
N ASP A 85 17.37 0.25 -9.48
CA ASP A 85 18.35 0.73 -10.45
C ASP A 85 18.03 2.17 -10.92
N ARG A 86 16.74 2.51 -11.04
CA ARG A 86 16.27 3.84 -11.46
C ARG A 86 15.91 4.79 -10.31
N GLN A 87 16.09 4.35 -9.07
CA GLN A 87 15.70 5.10 -7.87
C GLN A 87 14.23 5.55 -7.89
N LEU A 88 13.36 4.73 -8.48
CA LEU A 88 11.93 4.93 -8.49
C LEU A 88 11.33 4.36 -7.21
N LYS A 89 10.36 5.08 -6.65
CA LYS A 89 9.63 4.63 -5.47
C LYS A 89 8.42 3.78 -5.86
N LEU A 90 8.03 2.88 -4.96
CA LEU A 90 6.84 2.05 -5.11
C LEU A 90 5.57 2.93 -5.12
N PHE A 91 4.61 2.55 -5.94
CA PHE A 91 3.42 3.33 -6.25
C PHE A 91 2.15 2.46 -6.21
N SER A 92 1.00 3.11 -6.08
CA SER A 92 -0.33 2.48 -6.13
C SER A 92 -0.77 2.16 -7.55
N LEU A 93 -1.66 1.18 -7.70
CA LEU A 93 -2.19 0.77 -9.00
C LEU A 93 -3.13 1.82 -9.60
N GLU A 94 -4.10 2.31 -8.83
CA GLU A 94 -5.20 3.12 -9.35
C GLU A 94 -4.72 4.44 -9.93
N THR A 95 -3.81 5.13 -9.25
CA THR A 95 -3.36 6.47 -9.67
C THR A 95 -1.86 6.58 -9.94
N GLY A 96 -1.07 5.58 -9.56
CA GLY A 96 0.39 5.68 -9.58
C GLY A 96 0.93 6.62 -8.50
N ARG A 97 0.16 6.90 -7.43
CA ARG A 97 0.60 7.72 -6.30
C ARG A 97 1.68 6.97 -5.51
N LEU A 98 2.68 7.70 -5.02
CA LEU A 98 3.76 7.09 -4.24
C LEU A 98 3.26 6.63 -2.87
N LEU A 99 3.69 5.46 -2.42
CA LEU A 99 3.18 4.89 -1.17
C LEU A 99 3.55 5.73 0.07
N ASN A 100 4.65 6.47 0.04
CA ASN A 100 5.02 7.38 1.12
C ASN A 100 4.22 8.70 1.14
N GLU A 101 3.35 8.94 0.15
CA GLU A 101 2.47 10.11 0.10
C GLU A 101 1.07 9.81 0.67
N PHE A 102 0.80 8.57 1.08
CA PHE A 102 -0.47 8.20 1.72
C PHE A 102 -0.50 8.58 3.20
N ASP A 103 -1.69 8.62 3.78
CA ASP A 103 -1.87 8.84 5.23
C ASP A 103 -1.64 7.54 6.00
N LEU A 104 -2.11 6.43 5.42
CA LEU A 104 -1.97 5.08 5.95
C LEU A 104 -1.44 4.13 4.86
N LEU A 105 -0.36 3.40 5.16
CA LEU A 105 0.09 2.23 4.42
C LEU A 105 -0.34 0.99 5.21
N LEU A 106 -1.29 0.24 4.66
CA LEU A 106 -1.84 -0.95 5.28
C LEU A 106 -1.32 -2.19 4.55
N ALA A 107 -0.34 -2.85 5.15
CA ALA A 107 0.26 -4.06 4.63
C ALA A 107 -0.65 -5.28 4.91
N LEU A 108 -1.19 -5.90 3.86
CA LEU A 108 -1.90 -7.16 3.96
C LEU A 108 -0.90 -8.31 3.78
N VAL A 109 -0.57 -8.99 4.87
CA VAL A 109 0.44 -10.05 4.91
C VAL A 109 -0.28 -11.41 4.98
N PRO A 110 -0.34 -12.17 3.87
CA PRO A 110 -1.13 -13.40 3.83
C PRO A 110 -0.50 -14.57 4.63
N GLY A 111 0.80 -14.52 4.90
CA GLY A 111 1.52 -15.57 5.63
C GLY A 111 2.99 -15.24 5.90
N GLU A 112 3.68 -16.15 6.59
CA GLU A 112 5.01 -15.91 7.18
C GLU A 112 6.10 -15.69 6.12
N LEU A 113 5.97 -16.34 4.96
CA LEU A 113 6.89 -16.20 3.84
C LEU A 113 6.82 -14.81 3.18
N CYS A 114 5.80 -14.02 3.51
CA CYS A 114 5.59 -12.68 2.96
C CYS A 114 6.13 -11.56 3.87
N LEU A 115 6.73 -11.90 5.02
CA LEU A 115 7.24 -10.88 5.96
C LEU A 115 8.39 -10.06 5.36
N THR A 116 9.28 -10.69 4.59
CA THR A 116 10.35 -9.96 3.91
C THR A 116 9.79 -9.01 2.85
N ASN A 117 8.66 -9.35 2.23
CA ASN A 117 8.02 -8.49 1.24
C ASN A 117 7.42 -7.22 1.87
N LEU A 118 6.98 -7.28 3.13
CA LEU A 118 6.65 -6.07 3.90
C LEU A 118 7.86 -5.12 3.97
N LEU A 119 9.04 -5.65 4.29
CA LEU A 119 10.27 -4.84 4.37
C LEU A 119 10.65 -4.28 2.99
N THR A 120 10.54 -5.09 1.93
CA THR A 120 10.74 -4.64 0.55
C THR A 120 9.77 -3.51 0.17
N ILE A 121 8.49 -3.61 0.54
CA ILE A 121 7.49 -2.57 0.27
C ILE A 121 7.85 -1.27 0.99
N LEU A 122 8.24 -1.33 2.27
CA LEU A 122 8.61 -0.14 3.04
C LEU A 122 9.85 0.55 2.44
N ASP A 123 10.89 -0.24 2.16
CA ASP A 123 12.13 0.25 1.57
C ASP A 123 11.90 0.90 0.20
N LEU A 124 11.18 0.23 -0.71
CA LEU A 124 10.87 0.78 -2.03
C LEU A 124 9.87 1.95 -1.97
N ALA A 125 8.99 2.02 -0.98
CA ALA A 125 8.15 3.19 -0.75
C ALA A 125 8.98 4.40 -0.32
N GLY A 126 10.20 4.20 0.20
CA GLY A 126 10.96 5.23 0.89
C GLY A 126 10.31 5.59 2.23
N VAL A 127 9.82 4.58 2.95
CA VAL A 127 9.34 4.65 4.32
C VAL A 127 10.35 3.97 5.22
N GLU A 128 10.76 4.64 6.31
CA GLU A 128 11.71 4.06 7.25
C GLU A 128 11.23 2.69 7.75
N ILE A 129 12.13 1.71 7.67
CA ILE A 129 11.80 0.31 7.94
C ILE A 129 11.37 0.12 9.38
N ARG A 130 12.13 0.71 10.32
CA ARG A 130 11.78 0.64 11.75
C ARG A 130 10.82 1.73 12.14
N THR A 131 9.85 1.38 12.95
CA THR A 131 8.88 2.31 13.54
C THR A 131 9.57 3.44 14.31
N SER A 132 10.67 3.16 15.01
CA SER A 132 11.45 4.16 15.77
C SER A 132 12.05 5.28 14.93
N ASP A 133 12.25 5.02 13.63
CA ASP A 133 12.97 5.91 12.73
C ASP A 133 11.99 6.78 11.91
N ARG A 134 10.68 6.49 11.98
CA ARG A 134 9.64 7.23 11.26
C ARG A 134 9.33 8.57 11.91
N SER A 135 9.42 9.62 11.10
CA SER A 135 8.90 10.95 11.42
C SER A 135 7.40 11.10 11.06
N GLN A 136 6.80 12.21 11.48
CA GLN A 136 5.43 12.62 11.15
C GLN A 136 5.17 12.85 9.65
N THR A 137 6.20 12.77 8.79
CA THR A 137 6.05 12.88 7.33
C THR A 137 5.83 11.53 6.65
N HIS A 138 6.10 10.41 7.33
CA HIS A 138 5.88 9.05 6.79
C HIS A 138 4.44 8.59 7.04
N PRO A 139 3.79 7.83 6.14
CA PRO A 139 2.49 7.20 6.44
C PRO A 139 2.54 6.44 7.75
N LEU A 140 1.42 6.40 8.46
CA LEU A 140 1.25 5.37 9.49
C LEU A 140 1.29 4.01 8.79
N VAL A 141 1.98 3.04 9.36
CA VAL A 141 2.14 1.69 8.81
C VAL A 141 1.38 0.70 9.67
N GLY A 142 0.32 0.11 9.14
CA GLY A 142 -0.39 -0.99 9.77
C GLY A 142 -0.12 -2.31 9.05
N ALA A 143 -0.22 -3.43 9.77
CA ALA A 143 -0.29 -4.76 9.16
C ALA A 143 -1.61 -5.46 9.47
N ILE A 144 -2.20 -6.10 8.47
CA ILE A 144 -3.28 -7.07 8.63
C ILE A 144 -2.68 -8.45 8.42
N VAL A 145 -2.84 -9.31 9.42
CA VAL A 145 -2.30 -10.68 9.42
C VAL A 145 -3.40 -11.69 9.77
N PRO A 146 -3.24 -12.98 9.40
CA PRO A 146 -4.19 -14.02 9.78
C PRO A 146 -4.39 -14.14 11.31
N PRO A 147 -5.54 -14.64 11.80
CA PRO A 147 -5.84 -14.70 13.23
C PRO A 147 -4.82 -15.48 14.08
N CYS A 148 -4.22 -16.53 13.52
CA CYS A 148 -3.25 -17.39 14.22
C CYS A 148 -1.79 -16.98 13.97
N PHE A 149 -1.55 -15.80 13.39
CA PHE A 149 -0.22 -15.30 13.07
C PHE A 149 0.46 -14.71 14.31
N ASN A 150 1.77 -14.94 14.47
CA ASN A 150 2.54 -14.27 15.53
C ASN A 150 2.94 -12.85 15.07
N PRO A 151 2.45 -11.77 15.70
CA PRO A 151 2.79 -10.41 15.30
C PRO A 151 4.19 -9.97 15.75
N GLU A 152 4.80 -10.64 16.72
CA GLU A 152 6.08 -10.25 17.31
C GLU A 152 7.21 -10.03 16.28
N PRO A 153 7.39 -10.87 15.24
CA PRO A 153 8.46 -10.69 14.26
C PRO A 153 8.35 -9.40 13.43
N ILE A 154 7.18 -8.75 13.40
CA ILE A 154 6.96 -7.50 12.66
C ILE A 154 6.72 -6.29 13.56
N ALA A 155 6.73 -6.46 14.88
CA ALA A 155 6.40 -5.40 15.83
C ALA A 155 7.31 -4.17 15.69
N ASP A 156 8.60 -4.38 15.38
CA ASP A 156 9.56 -3.29 15.18
C ASP A 156 9.38 -2.53 13.84
N PHE A 157 8.57 -3.08 12.91
CA PHE A 157 8.44 -2.58 11.54
C PHE A 157 7.05 -2.02 11.22
N VAL A 158 6.09 -2.10 12.14
CA VAL A 158 4.74 -1.60 11.94
C VAL A 158 4.28 -0.84 13.18
N ASP A 159 3.40 0.13 13.00
CA ASP A 159 2.89 0.96 14.10
C ASP A 159 1.73 0.26 14.83
N PHE A 160 1.02 -0.64 14.14
CA PHE A 160 -0.01 -1.50 14.72
C PHE A 160 -0.26 -2.74 13.87
N VAL A 161 -0.83 -3.78 14.50
CA VAL A 161 -1.24 -5.01 13.82
C VAL A 161 -2.73 -5.27 14.07
N ILE A 162 -3.45 -5.64 13.02
CA ILE A 162 -4.82 -6.14 13.07
C ILE A 162 -4.79 -7.64 12.79
N LEU A 163 -5.27 -8.43 13.75
CA LEU A 163 -5.39 -9.88 13.63
C LEU A 163 -6.76 -10.27 13.07
N GLY A 164 -6.79 -10.98 11.95
CA GLY A 164 -8.02 -11.53 11.40
C GLY A 164 -8.84 -10.53 10.58
N ALA A 165 -10.14 -10.42 10.89
CA ALA A 165 -11.10 -9.62 10.12
C ALA A 165 -10.96 -8.13 10.45
N PRO A 166 -10.46 -7.30 9.52
CA PRO A 166 -10.06 -5.94 9.85
C PRO A 166 -11.20 -4.92 9.71
N GLU A 167 -12.34 -5.27 9.11
CA GLU A 167 -13.34 -4.30 8.64
C GLU A 167 -13.81 -3.34 9.76
N ALA A 168 -14.24 -3.89 10.91
CA ALA A 168 -14.72 -3.08 12.02
C ALA A 168 -13.62 -2.27 12.72
N THR A 169 -12.40 -2.84 12.79
CA THR A 169 -11.26 -2.19 13.46
C THR A 169 -10.70 -1.07 12.59
N LEU A 170 -10.66 -1.27 11.26
CA LEU A 170 -10.06 -0.36 10.32
C LEU A 170 -10.82 0.97 10.23
N ASP A 171 -12.16 0.93 10.28
CA ASP A 171 -12.98 2.15 10.39
C ASP A 171 -12.62 2.98 11.63
N SER A 172 -12.33 2.32 12.75
CA SER A 172 -11.93 2.99 13.99
C SER A 172 -10.54 3.58 13.88
N VAL A 173 -9.60 2.85 13.28
CA VAL A 173 -8.22 3.32 13.02
C VAL A 173 -8.24 4.54 12.11
N ILE A 174 -8.97 4.48 10.99
CA ILE A 174 -9.04 5.56 10.00
C ILE A 174 -9.58 6.84 10.64
N LYS A 175 -10.63 6.75 11.48
CA LYS A 175 -11.20 7.91 12.20
C LYS A 175 -10.25 8.53 13.22
N LEU A 176 -9.23 7.80 13.66
CA LEU A 176 -8.22 8.27 14.60
C LEU A 176 -6.96 8.81 13.89
N LEU A 177 -6.88 8.67 12.57
CA LEU A 177 -5.77 9.24 11.82
C LEU A 177 -5.79 10.77 11.98
N PRO A 178 -4.64 11.40 12.27
CA PRO A 178 -4.56 12.85 12.32
C PRO A 178 -4.90 13.41 10.95
N GLU A 179 -5.62 14.53 10.91
CA GLU A 179 -5.84 15.26 9.67
C GLU A 179 -4.48 15.69 9.11
N ARG A 180 -4.03 14.99 8.07
CA ARG A 180 -2.91 15.44 7.26
C ARG A 180 -3.45 16.47 6.31
N GLN A 181 -2.92 17.69 6.41
CA GLN A 181 -2.96 18.62 5.29
C GLN A 181 -2.14 17.96 4.19
N THR A 182 -2.81 17.17 3.35
CA THR A 182 -2.29 16.76 2.05
C THR A 182 -1.98 18.06 1.35
N SER A 183 -0.70 18.43 1.32
CA SER A 183 -0.24 19.64 0.66
C SER A 183 -0.78 19.58 -0.76
N SER A 184 -1.75 20.45 -1.04
CA SER A 184 -2.33 20.63 -2.35
C SER A 184 -1.19 20.97 -3.30
N ARG A 185 -0.68 19.97 -4.02
CA ARG A 185 0.06 20.23 -5.24
C ARG A 185 -0.96 20.50 -6.32
N SER A 186 -1.54 21.69 -6.21
CA SER A 186 -2.05 22.43 -7.35
C SER A 186 -0.85 22.88 -8.19
N GLU A 187 -1.03 22.72 -9.50
CA GLU A 187 -0.22 23.16 -10.65
C GLU A 187 0.82 22.18 -11.21
#